data_AF-A0A7J5TLR4-F1
#
_entry.id   AF-A0A7J5TLR4-F1
#
_cell.length_a   1.000
_cell.length_b   1.000
_cell.length_c   1.000
_cell.angle_alpha   90.00
_cell.angle_beta   90.00
_cell.angle_gamma   90.00
#
_symmetry.space_group_name_H-M   'P 1'
#
loop_
_entity.id
_entity.type
_entity.pdbx_description
1 polymer ?
#
loop_
_entity_poly.entity_id
_entity_poly.type
_entity_poly.pdbx_seq_one_letter_code
_entity_poly.pdbx_strand_id
1 'polypeptide(L)'
;NNEMQSGNSEEAGQSTMLPAVTGPGVTVTLNDSSMWRSAVDSSGSTADIDKYVVHQQDVEAVVDALWAGGAESMQIMDQRVLPTSAVICSGNVLLLQGRKYSPPFTISAIGPVDGMLQSLDDSRAIQIYKQYVDAFGLGYDVEVNRSLTFQRTPLVLNPLRYAKAFESGGSNESANGGQTTSATN
;
A
#
# COMPACT_ATOMS: atom_id res chain seq x y z
N ASN A 1 35.06 -34.69 -10.37
CA ASN A 1 34.19 -34.19 -9.29
C ASN A 1 34.41 -32.71 -9.11
N ASN A 2 33.58 -31.86 -9.73
CA ASN A 2 33.25 -30.55 -9.18
C ASN A 2 32.01 -30.01 -9.91
N GLU A 3 30.89 -29.98 -9.20
CA GLU A 3 29.65 -29.34 -9.62
C GLU A 3 29.81 -27.81 -9.48
N MET A 4 29.61 -27.07 -10.57
CA MET A 4 29.37 -25.63 -10.52
C MET A 4 27.86 -25.40 -10.61
N GLN A 5 27.21 -25.32 -9.45
CA GLN A 5 25.88 -24.70 -9.34
C GLN A 5 26.07 -23.18 -9.29
N SER A 6 25.85 -22.52 -10.42
CA SER A 6 25.85 -21.06 -10.54
C SER A 6 24.45 -20.52 -10.29
N GLY A 7 24.24 -19.98 -9.09
CA GLY A 7 22.99 -19.36 -8.65
C GLY A 7 22.76 -17.97 -9.26
N ASN A 8 22.14 -17.92 -10.44
CA ASN A 8 21.78 -16.66 -11.11
C ASN A 8 20.26 -16.47 -11.29
N SER A 9 19.44 -17.32 -10.67
CA SER A 9 17.97 -17.27 -10.80
C SER A 9 17.29 -16.49 -9.68
N GLU A 10 17.97 -16.25 -8.56
CA GLU A 10 17.37 -15.67 -7.36
C GLU A 10 17.32 -14.14 -7.39
N GLU A 11 18.23 -13.48 -8.09
CA GLU A 11 18.38 -12.02 -8.07
C GLU A 11 17.33 -11.29 -8.92
N ALA A 12 16.96 -11.85 -10.08
CA ALA A 12 15.84 -11.34 -10.89
C ALA A 12 14.46 -11.55 -10.22
N GLY A 13 14.36 -12.44 -9.22
CA GLY A 13 13.16 -12.65 -8.40
C GLY A 13 13.05 -11.72 -7.19
N GLN A 14 14.12 -11.02 -6.82
CA GLN A 14 14.09 -10.06 -5.72
C GLN A 14 13.45 -8.73 -6.13
N SER A 15 13.67 -8.27 -7.36
CA SER A 15 13.08 -7.01 -7.85
C SER A 15 11.57 -7.09 -8.11
N THR A 16 10.97 -8.29 -8.07
CA THR A 16 9.54 -8.52 -8.31
C THR A 16 8.75 -8.77 -7.04
N MET A 17 9.39 -8.74 -5.87
CA MET A 17 8.76 -8.98 -4.57
C MET A 17 9.07 -7.83 -3.61
N LEU A 18 8.04 -7.32 -2.94
CA LEU A 18 8.22 -6.52 -1.73
C LEU A 18 8.55 -7.45 -0.56
N PRO A 19 9.57 -7.13 0.26
CA PRO A 19 9.90 -7.93 1.43
C PRO A 19 8.77 -7.88 2.48
N ALA A 20 8.81 -8.86 3.39
CA ALA A 20 8.06 -8.75 4.63
C ALA A 20 8.60 -7.55 5.42
N VAL A 21 7.73 -6.80 6.06
CA VAL A 21 8.08 -5.65 6.88
C VAL A 21 7.33 -5.73 8.20
N THR A 22 8.02 -5.38 9.28
CA THR A 22 7.46 -5.31 10.62
C THR A 22 7.91 -4.01 11.27
N GLY A 23 7.00 -3.34 11.95
CA GLY A 23 7.31 -2.09 12.64
C GLY A 23 6.11 -1.50 13.37
N PRO A 24 6.31 -0.41 14.12
CA PRO A 24 5.21 0.35 14.70
C PRO A 24 4.35 0.98 13.61
N GLY A 25 3.11 1.30 13.93
CA GLY A 25 2.20 1.80 12.93
C GLY A 25 0.85 2.25 13.45
N VAL A 26 -0.02 2.62 12.51
CA VAL A 26 -1.38 3.09 12.76
C VAL A 26 -2.35 2.26 11.91
N THR A 27 -3.48 1.87 12.48
CA THR A 27 -4.61 1.31 11.73
C THR A 27 -5.78 2.28 11.82
N VAL A 28 -6.31 2.68 10.67
CA VAL A 28 -7.52 3.49 10.56
C VAL A 28 -8.66 2.61 10.08
N THR A 29 -9.79 2.63 10.77
CA THR A 29 -10.98 1.87 10.41
C THR A 29 -12.10 2.82 10.01
N LEU A 30 -12.63 2.65 8.79
CA LEU A 30 -13.79 3.36 8.28
C LEU A 30 -14.98 2.41 8.20
N ASN A 31 -16.17 2.82 8.65
CA ASN A 31 -17.34 1.95 8.61
C ASN A 31 -18.60 2.68 8.15
N ASP A 32 -19.47 1.96 7.46
CA ASP A 32 -20.79 2.47 7.11
C ASP A 32 -21.60 2.73 8.38
N SER A 33 -22.48 3.73 8.31
CA SER A 33 -23.31 4.09 9.44
C SER A 33 -24.43 3.08 9.63
N SER A 34 -24.60 2.58 10.85
CA SER A 34 -25.77 1.74 11.17
C SER A 34 -27.13 2.47 11.06
N MET A 35 -27.10 3.81 11.02
CA MET A 35 -28.29 4.68 10.95
C MET A 35 -28.98 4.67 9.59
N TRP A 36 -28.33 4.13 8.55
CA TRP A 36 -28.91 4.04 7.21
C TRP A 36 -30.31 3.40 7.22
N ARG A 37 -30.53 2.43 8.12
CA ARG A 37 -31.80 1.70 8.26
C ARG A 37 -32.98 2.59 8.65
N SER A 38 -32.70 3.68 9.38
CA SER A 38 -33.72 4.65 9.82
C SER A 38 -33.90 5.80 8.82
N ALA A 39 -33.00 5.90 7.83
CA ALA A 39 -33.05 6.91 6.77
C ALA A 39 -33.86 6.45 5.54
N VAL A 40 -34.17 5.15 5.44
CA VAL A 40 -35.04 4.57 4.41
C VAL A 40 -36.49 4.80 4.79
N ASP A 41 -37.25 5.49 3.93
CA ASP A 41 -38.67 5.68 4.15
C ASP A 41 -39.47 4.38 3.85
N SER A 42 -40.77 4.40 4.15
CA SER A 42 -41.66 3.25 3.91
C SER A 42 -41.83 2.86 2.44
N SER A 43 -41.35 3.69 1.50
CA SER A 43 -41.36 3.41 0.05
C SER A 43 -40.08 2.71 -0.41
N GLY A 44 -39.09 2.53 0.47
CA GLY A 44 -37.78 1.99 0.13
C GLY A 44 -36.88 3.00 -0.59
N SER A 45 -37.28 4.28 -0.62
CA SER A 45 -36.54 5.36 -1.25
C SER A 45 -35.79 6.17 -0.21
N THR A 46 -34.57 6.59 -0.57
CA THR A 46 -33.70 7.41 0.25
C THR A 46 -33.14 8.50 -0.66
N ALA A 47 -33.46 9.76 -0.40
CA ALA A 47 -32.83 10.85 -1.15
C ALA A 47 -31.32 10.97 -0.87
N ASP A 48 -30.82 10.33 0.20
CA ASP A 48 -29.51 10.63 0.79
C ASP A 48 -28.77 9.40 1.39
N ILE A 49 -29.03 8.16 0.92
CA ILE A 49 -28.33 6.95 1.44
C ILE A 49 -26.81 7.08 1.35
N ASP A 50 -26.34 7.79 0.32
CA ASP A 50 -24.92 8.10 0.11
C ASP A 50 -24.28 8.68 1.37
N LYS A 51 -24.98 9.51 2.15
CA LYS A 51 -24.42 10.13 3.38
C LYS A 51 -24.08 9.12 4.49
N TYR A 52 -24.58 7.89 4.39
CA TYR A 52 -24.40 6.82 5.38
C TYR A 52 -23.39 5.75 4.95
N VAL A 53 -22.77 5.91 3.77
CA VAL A 53 -21.84 4.93 3.18
C VAL A 53 -20.45 5.54 3.07
N VAL A 54 -19.42 4.74 3.34
CA VAL A 54 -18.03 5.12 3.09
C VAL A 54 -17.73 5.04 1.60
N HIS A 55 -17.13 6.10 1.05
CA HIS A 55 -16.80 6.20 -0.37
C HIS A 55 -15.31 6.01 -0.65
N GLN A 56 -14.99 5.76 -1.91
CA GLN A 56 -13.62 5.64 -2.41
C GLN A 56 -12.73 6.81 -1.95
N GLN A 57 -13.21 8.04 -2.11
CA GLN A 57 -12.47 9.25 -1.73
C GLN A 57 -12.13 9.31 -0.23
N ASP A 58 -12.95 8.69 0.63
CA ASP A 58 -12.71 8.67 2.07
C ASP A 58 -11.55 7.74 2.41
N VAL A 59 -11.48 6.59 1.73
CA VAL A 59 -10.37 5.63 1.84
C VAL A 59 -9.09 6.24 1.26
N GLU A 60 -9.18 6.88 0.08
CA GLU A 60 -8.06 7.59 -0.55
C GLU A 60 -7.53 8.71 0.34
N ALA A 61 -8.41 9.50 0.98
CA ALA A 61 -8.02 10.55 1.90
C ALA A 61 -7.19 10.03 3.10
N VAL A 62 -7.55 8.84 3.62
CA VAL A 62 -6.77 8.19 4.69
C VAL A 62 -5.41 7.71 4.17
N VAL A 63 -5.38 7.07 3.00
CA VAL A 63 -4.13 6.61 2.37
C VAL A 63 -3.18 7.79 2.13
N ASP A 64 -3.68 8.88 1.56
CA ASP A 64 -2.90 10.08 1.26
C ASP A 64 -2.36 10.74 2.53
N ALA A 65 -3.19 10.86 3.57
CA ALA A 65 -2.77 11.41 4.85
C ALA A 65 -1.68 10.55 5.51
N LEU A 66 -1.81 9.23 5.49
CA LEU A 66 -0.80 8.31 6.05
C LEU A 66 0.52 8.41 5.27
N TRP A 67 0.50 8.50 3.93
CA TRP A 67 1.70 8.75 3.14
C TRP A 67 2.34 10.12 3.45
N ALA A 68 1.53 11.18 3.55
CA ALA A 68 2.01 12.51 3.90
C ALA A 68 2.63 12.55 5.31
N GLY A 69 2.15 11.70 6.22
CA GLY A 69 2.70 11.51 7.57
C GLY A 69 3.96 10.63 7.64
N GLY A 70 4.45 10.14 6.50
CA GLY A 70 5.69 9.38 6.40
C GLY A 70 5.53 7.86 6.53
N ALA A 71 4.33 7.31 6.30
CA ALA A 71 4.18 5.86 6.18
C ALA A 71 5.23 5.28 5.20
N GLU A 72 5.82 4.15 5.57
CA GLU A 72 6.82 3.44 4.77
C GLU A 72 6.19 2.29 4.00
N SER A 73 5.07 1.79 4.50
CA SER A 73 4.31 0.71 3.89
C SER A 73 2.86 0.73 4.37
N MET A 74 1.93 0.29 3.52
CA MET A 74 0.52 0.18 3.86
C MET A 74 -0.16 -1.11 3.38
N GLN A 75 -1.24 -1.48 4.07
CA GLN A 75 -2.27 -2.40 3.60
C GLN A 75 -3.64 -1.71 3.63
N ILE A 76 -4.47 -2.02 2.65
CA ILE A 76 -5.91 -1.78 2.70
C ILE A 76 -6.56 -3.15 2.77
N MET A 77 -7.32 -3.41 3.83
CA MET A 77 -7.76 -4.75 4.20
C MET A 77 -6.56 -5.70 4.34
N ASP A 78 -6.52 -6.78 3.57
CA ASP A 78 -5.40 -7.72 3.52
C ASP A 78 -4.47 -7.47 2.30
N GLN A 79 -4.73 -6.44 1.49
CA GLN A 79 -3.95 -6.15 0.28
C GLN A 79 -2.85 -5.12 0.56
N ARG A 80 -1.60 -5.48 0.26
CA ARG A 80 -0.47 -4.52 0.30
C ARG A 80 -0.68 -3.43 -0.74
N VAL A 81 -0.55 -2.18 -0.35
CA VAL A 81 -0.55 -1.04 -1.28
C VAL A 81 0.74 -1.08 -2.10
N LEU A 82 0.58 -1.10 -3.42
CA LEU A 82 1.64 -1.10 -4.42
C LEU A 82 1.59 0.23 -5.21
N PRO A 83 2.66 0.61 -5.92
CA PRO A 83 2.64 1.79 -6.81
C PRO A 83 1.55 1.74 -7.89
N THR A 84 1.06 0.55 -8.21
CA THR A 84 0.00 0.29 -9.20
C THR A 84 -1.33 -0.08 -8.57
N SER A 85 -1.46 0.01 -7.23
CA SER A 85 -2.73 -0.22 -6.56
C SER A 85 -3.71 0.90 -6.88
N ALA A 86 -4.97 0.52 -7.08
CA ALA A 86 -6.08 1.43 -7.24
C ALA A 86 -7.18 1.01 -6.28
N VAL A 87 -7.79 1.99 -5.62
CA VAL A 87 -9.01 1.82 -4.85
C VAL A 87 -10.16 2.11 -5.80
N ILE A 88 -11.02 1.14 -6.07
CA ILE A 88 -12.17 1.32 -6.98
C ILE A 88 -13.44 0.97 -6.23
N CYS A 89 -14.38 1.92 -6.15
CA CYS A 89 -15.73 1.61 -5.66
C CYS A 89 -16.55 0.91 -6.76
N SER A 90 -17.22 -0.18 -6.38
CA SER A 90 -18.22 -0.86 -7.21
C SER A 90 -19.49 -1.06 -6.37
N GLY A 91 -20.33 -0.03 -6.30
CA GLY A 91 -21.42 0.01 -5.32
C GLY A 91 -20.86 0.28 -3.92
N ASN A 92 -21.35 -0.42 -2.90
CA ASN A 92 -20.90 -0.30 -1.50
C ASN A 92 -19.66 -1.17 -1.16
N VAL A 93 -18.95 -1.68 -2.16
CA VAL A 93 -17.76 -2.50 -1.97
C VAL A 93 -16.55 -1.88 -2.65
N LEU A 94 -15.39 -2.05 -2.01
CA LEU A 94 -14.10 -1.73 -2.60
C LEU A 94 -13.62 -2.92 -3.42
N LEU A 95 -13.18 -2.65 -4.64
CA LEU A 95 -12.42 -3.57 -5.46
C LEU A 95 -10.93 -3.24 -5.32
N LEU A 96 -10.18 -4.13 -4.67
CA LEU A 96 -8.74 -4.02 -4.46
C LEU A 96 -8.07 -5.22 -5.10
N GLN A 97 -7.25 -4.99 -6.13
CA GLN A 97 -6.49 -6.04 -6.81
C GLN A 97 -7.36 -7.24 -7.25
N GLY A 98 -8.59 -6.96 -7.71
CA GLY A 98 -9.55 -7.97 -8.18
C GLY A 98 -10.40 -8.62 -7.08
N ARG A 99 -10.24 -8.22 -5.81
CA ARG A 99 -11.02 -8.73 -4.67
C ARG A 99 -12.01 -7.68 -4.15
N LYS A 100 -13.20 -8.11 -3.78
CA LYS A 100 -14.25 -7.25 -3.22
C LYS A 100 -14.20 -7.26 -1.70
N TYR A 101 -14.27 -6.08 -1.10
CA TYR A 101 -14.35 -5.89 0.35
C TYR A 101 -15.57 -5.04 0.70
N SER A 102 -16.25 -5.42 1.78
CA SER A 102 -17.29 -4.61 2.41
C SER A 102 -16.74 -3.96 3.68
N PRO A 103 -17.36 -2.86 4.15
CA PRO A 103 -17.01 -2.26 5.43
C PRO A 103 -17.14 -3.26 6.60
N PRO A 104 -16.39 -3.09 7.70
CA PRO A 104 -15.45 -1.99 7.94
C PRO A 104 -14.18 -2.10 7.09
N PHE A 105 -13.73 -0.97 6.55
CA PHE A 105 -12.49 -0.86 5.77
C PHE A 105 -11.34 -0.49 6.69
N THR A 106 -10.31 -1.33 6.73
CA THR A 106 -9.10 -1.10 7.52
C THR A 106 -7.95 -0.66 6.63
N ILE A 107 -7.27 0.42 7.03
CA ILE A 107 -6.06 0.92 6.40
C ILE A 107 -4.96 0.89 7.46
N SER A 108 -4.01 -0.02 7.32
CA SER A 108 -2.90 -0.17 8.25
C SER A 108 -1.61 0.32 7.63
N ALA A 109 -0.87 1.16 8.34
CA ALA A 109 0.39 1.75 7.91
C ALA A 109 1.51 1.47 8.91
N ILE A 110 2.69 1.08 8.41
CA ILE A 110 3.93 1.00 9.19
C ILE A 110 4.74 2.25 8.89
N GLY A 111 5.25 2.91 9.94
CA GLY A 111 6.05 4.13 9.81
C GLY A 111 6.07 4.98 11.10
N PRO A 112 6.51 6.25 11.03
CA PRO A 112 6.52 7.18 12.15
C PRO A 112 5.10 7.47 12.66
N VAL A 113 4.73 6.89 13.80
CA VAL A 113 3.36 6.98 14.36
C VAL A 113 2.94 8.43 14.57
N ASP A 114 3.77 9.24 15.22
CA ASP A 114 3.42 10.64 15.52
C ASP A 114 3.20 11.46 14.24
N GLY A 115 4.02 11.24 13.20
CA GLY A 115 3.88 11.88 11.90
C GLY A 115 2.58 11.48 11.19
N MET A 116 2.23 10.19 11.23
CA MET A 116 0.97 9.69 10.67
C MET A 116 -0.26 10.22 11.41
N LEU A 117 -0.24 10.25 12.75
CA LEU A 117 -1.35 10.80 13.53
C LEU A 117 -1.55 12.30 13.26
N GLN A 118 -0.46 13.07 13.26
CA GLN A 118 -0.52 14.51 12.97
C GLN A 118 -1.10 14.76 11.56
N SER A 119 -0.64 14.02 10.56
CA SER A 119 -1.12 14.16 9.18
C SER A 119 -2.60 13.76 9.01
N LEU A 120 -3.07 12.73 9.75
CA LEU A 120 -4.49 12.38 9.80
C LEU A 120 -5.35 13.53 10.35
N ASP A 121 -4.87 14.23 11.38
CA ASP A 121 -5.58 15.34 12.01
C ASP A 121 -5.55 16.64 11.16
N ASP A 122 -4.44 16.88 10.46
CA ASP A 122 -4.26 18.05 9.59
C ASP A 122 -5.00 17.92 8.24
N SER A 123 -5.34 16.70 7.82
CA SER A 123 -5.99 16.44 6.53
C SER A 123 -7.40 17.06 6.47
N ARG A 124 -7.57 18.05 5.59
CA ARG A 124 -8.87 18.70 5.36
C ARG A 124 -9.95 17.70 4.92
N ALA A 125 -9.60 16.71 4.10
CA ALA A 125 -10.53 15.69 3.63
C ALA A 125 -11.03 14.82 4.80
N ILE A 126 -10.14 14.42 5.70
CA ILE A 126 -10.50 13.65 6.91
C ILE A 126 -11.33 14.50 7.87
N GLN A 127 -11.01 15.79 8.02
CA GLN A 127 -11.84 16.70 8.82
C GLN A 127 -13.27 16.82 8.26
N ILE A 128 -13.45 16.82 6.94
CA ILE A 128 -14.78 16.78 6.32
C ILE A 128 -15.44 15.43 6.59
N TYR A 129 -14.73 14.32 6.43
CA TYR A 129 -15.26 12.98 6.74
C TYR A 129 -15.74 12.87 8.20
N LYS A 130 -14.98 13.40 9.16
CA LYS A 130 -15.37 13.45 10.58
C LYS A 130 -16.68 14.23 10.81
N GLN A 131 -17.03 15.21 9.97
CA GLN A 131 -18.35 15.86 10.05
C GLN A 131 -19.49 14.90 9.67
N TYR A 132 -19.25 13.95 8.75
CA TYR A 132 -20.22 12.92 8.40
C TYR A 132 -20.29 11.81 9.45
N VAL A 133 -19.17 11.50 10.12
CA VAL A 133 -19.16 10.67 11.34
C VAL A 133 -20.11 11.27 12.38
N ASP A 134 -19.97 12.56 12.68
CA ASP A 134 -20.80 13.23 13.69
C ASP A 134 -22.28 13.36 13.26
N ALA A 135 -22.54 13.71 12.01
CA ALA A 135 -23.88 14.02 11.53
C ALA A 135 -24.69 12.78 11.11
N PHE A 136 -24.04 11.76 10.57
CA PHE A 136 -24.70 10.60 9.97
C PHE A 136 -24.28 9.28 10.61
N GLY A 137 -23.35 9.27 11.57
CA GLY A 137 -22.95 8.08 12.32
C GLY A 137 -22.03 7.13 11.55
N LEU A 138 -21.27 7.63 10.57
CA LEU A 138 -20.18 6.86 9.96
C LEU A 138 -19.15 6.47 11.04
N GLY A 139 -18.44 5.37 10.84
CA GLY A 139 -17.36 4.95 11.74
C GLY A 139 -16.02 5.55 11.32
N TYR A 140 -15.28 6.11 12.28
CA TYR A 140 -13.88 6.49 12.15
C TYR A 140 -13.15 6.12 13.44
N ASP A 141 -12.23 5.17 13.36
CA ASP A 141 -11.41 4.74 14.49
C ASP A 141 -9.94 4.72 14.10
N VAL A 142 -9.07 5.08 15.04
CA VAL A 142 -7.62 5.14 14.83
C VAL A 142 -6.92 4.42 15.98
N GLU A 143 -6.20 3.36 15.65
CA GLU A 143 -5.47 2.54 16.60
C GLU A 143 -3.96 2.61 16.38
N VAL A 144 -3.22 2.97 17.42
CA VAL A 144 -1.76 2.88 17.43
C VAL A 144 -1.33 1.44 17.71
N ASN A 145 -0.57 0.88 16.79
CA ASN A 145 -0.08 -0.47 16.85
C ASN A 145 1.43 -0.45 17.17
N ARG A 146 1.83 -1.14 18.25
CA ARG A 146 3.25 -1.26 18.61
C ARG A 146 4.05 -2.08 17.60
N SER A 147 3.39 -3.01 16.92
CA SER A 147 4.00 -3.88 15.92
C SER A 147 2.93 -4.38 14.96
N LEU A 148 3.00 -3.93 13.71
CA LEU A 148 2.29 -4.50 12.56
C LEU A 148 3.29 -5.31 11.73
N THR A 149 2.80 -6.36 11.06
CA THR A 149 3.62 -7.16 10.14
C THR A 149 2.88 -7.33 8.83
N PHE A 150 3.49 -6.88 7.74
CA PHE A 150 3.01 -7.14 6.39
C PHE A 150 3.90 -8.19 5.73
N GLN A 151 3.27 -9.22 5.18
CA GLN A 151 3.98 -10.33 4.56
C GLN A 151 4.67 -9.90 3.27
N ARG A 152 5.66 -10.71 2.85
CA ARG A 152 6.28 -10.61 1.54
C ARG A 152 5.20 -10.75 0.46
N THR A 153 5.19 -9.89 -0.55
CA THR A 153 4.17 -9.89 -1.60
C THR A 153 4.79 -9.59 -2.98
N PRO A 154 4.21 -10.05 -4.09
CA PRO A 154 4.62 -9.60 -5.42
C PRO A 154 4.43 -8.09 -5.60
N LEU A 155 5.44 -7.40 -6.16
CA LEU A 155 5.40 -5.98 -6.53
C LEU A 155 4.66 -5.75 -7.85
N VAL A 156 4.66 -6.76 -8.73
CA VAL A 156 4.00 -6.69 -10.04
C VAL A 156 2.93 -7.79 -10.12
N LEU A 157 1.67 -7.40 -10.28
CA LEU A 157 0.55 -8.34 -10.37
C LEU A 157 0.47 -9.04 -11.74
N ASN A 158 1.05 -8.44 -12.79
CA ASN A 158 1.11 -8.99 -14.14
C ASN A 158 2.57 -9.04 -14.63
N PRO A 159 3.08 -10.20 -15.07
CA PRO A 159 4.46 -10.32 -15.56
C PRO A 159 4.74 -9.34 -16.70
N LEU A 160 5.87 -8.63 -16.62
CA LEU A 160 6.33 -7.77 -17.70
C LEU A 160 6.75 -8.65 -18.89
N ARG A 161 6.02 -8.56 -20.00
CA ARG A 161 6.26 -9.40 -21.19
C ARG A 161 7.38 -8.88 -22.11
N TYR A 162 7.61 -7.57 -22.09
CA TYR A 162 8.48 -6.90 -23.06
C TYR A 162 9.68 -6.19 -22.43
N ALA A 163 9.62 -5.87 -21.14
CA ALA A 163 10.72 -5.23 -20.44
C ALA A 163 11.82 -6.25 -20.13
N LYS A 164 13.09 -5.84 -20.27
CA LYS A 164 14.27 -6.62 -19.89
C LYS A 164 15.13 -5.78 -18.95
N ALA A 165 15.68 -6.40 -17.91
CA ALA A 165 16.70 -5.75 -17.08
C ALA A 165 17.95 -5.50 -17.93
N PHE A 166 18.53 -4.30 -17.81
CA PHE A 166 19.84 -4.04 -18.36
C PHE A 166 20.88 -4.48 -17.33
N GLU A 167 21.72 -5.45 -17.66
CA GLU A 167 22.84 -5.83 -16.80
C GLU A 167 23.87 -4.69 -16.81
N SER A 168 24.04 -4.03 -15.65
CA SER A 168 25.14 -3.10 -15.44
C SER A 168 26.45 -3.89 -15.41
N GLY A 169 27.15 -3.99 -16.54
CA GLY A 169 28.45 -4.65 -16.65
C GLY A 169 29.46 -4.07 -15.65
N GLY A 170 29.95 -4.91 -14.74
CA GLY A 170 31.04 -4.57 -13.83
C GLY A 170 32.36 -4.46 -14.57
N SER A 171 32.90 -3.24 -14.69
CA SER A 171 34.30 -3.03 -15.07
C SER A 171 35.20 -3.23 -13.85
N ASN A 172 35.59 -4.48 -13.59
CA ASN A 172 36.74 -4.77 -12.73
C ASN A 172 37.95 -5.00 -13.63
N GLU A 173 38.56 -3.91 -14.09
CA GLU A 173 39.72 -3.93 -14.97
C GLU A 173 40.98 -4.18 -14.12
N SER A 174 41.24 -5.46 -13.81
CA SER A 174 42.57 -5.90 -13.35
C SER A 174 43.47 -6.05 -14.56
N ALA A 175 44.23 -5.00 -14.88
CA ALA A 175 45.34 -5.08 -15.80
C ALA A 175 46.52 -5.82 -15.14
N ASN A 176 46.65 -7.12 -15.41
CA ASN A 176 47.94 -7.81 -15.33
C ASN A 176 48.13 -8.64 -16.61
N GLY A 177 48.99 -8.14 -17.49
CA GLY A 177 49.41 -8.82 -18.71
C GLY A 177 50.77 -8.29 -19.11
N GLY A 178 51.81 -9.05 -18.79
CA GLY A 178 53.20 -8.69 -19.04
C GLY A 178 53.66 -8.92 -20.49
N GLN A 179 54.83 -8.31 -20.73
CA GLN A 179 55.96 -8.83 -21.52
C GLN A 179 56.02 -8.47 -23.02
N THR A 180 57.02 -7.63 -23.37
CA THR A 180 57.80 -7.65 -24.64
C THR A 180 59.07 -6.78 -24.45
N THR A 181 60.23 -7.42 -24.21
CA THR A 181 61.42 -7.52 -25.09
C THR A 181 62.45 -6.37 -25.06
N SER A 182 63.58 -6.66 -24.39
CA SER A 182 65.00 -6.38 -24.66
C SER A 182 65.42 -5.43 -25.82
N ALA A 183 66.28 -4.45 -25.54
CA ALA A 183 67.67 -4.34 -26.05
C ALA A 183 68.33 -2.98 -25.68
N THR A 184 69.58 -3.07 -25.18
CA THR A 184 70.78 -2.20 -25.32
C THR A 184 70.59 -0.77 -25.88
N ASN A 185 71.15 0.29 -25.29
CA ASN A 185 72.56 0.55 -24.95
C ASN A 185 72.65 1.79 -24.04
#